data_AF-A0A844CV19-F1
#
_entry.id   AF-A0A844CV19-F1
#
_cell.length_a   1.000
_cell.length_b   1.000
_cell.length_c   1.000
_cell.angle_alpha   90.00
_cell.angle_beta   90.00
_cell.angle_gamma   90.00
#
_symmetry.space_group_name_H-M   'P 1'
#
loop_
_entity.id
_entity.type
_entity.pdbx_description
1 polymer ?
#
loop_
_entity_poly.entity_id
_entity_poly.type
_entity_poly.pdbx_seq_one_letter_code
_entity_poly.pdbx_strand_id
1 'polypeptide(L)'
;MLFRLAPLALSLLPALAQAESLGIRFNEISPGTEFYYEGHGKLGVDKMDRYVGVRNGKHEFQSFFPRQGSYGKLFRISRYDSQGRLVEIEKIGVGTLTRFVPFHCDRSGQCKCTHERIVINPKRGTRKSTRKHFEIRKSGRKLNIISNANTNRLESSITLGDHNIVVKNTEATGNEKGGSKLVEIHKP
;
A
#
# COMPACT_ATOMS: atom_id res chain seq x y z
N MET A 1 7.36 -64.84 -17.41
CA MET A 1 6.54 -63.90 -16.59
C MET A 1 7.08 -62.50 -16.80
N LEU A 2 6.20 -61.56 -17.15
CA LEU A 2 6.54 -60.21 -17.59
C LEU A 2 7.13 -59.34 -16.47
N PHE A 3 8.16 -58.57 -16.84
CA PHE A 3 8.72 -57.44 -16.11
C PHE A 3 7.62 -56.43 -15.75
N ARG A 4 7.51 -56.06 -14.47
CA ARG A 4 6.80 -54.85 -14.02
C ARG A 4 7.81 -53.82 -13.51
N LEU A 5 8.41 -53.09 -14.43
CA LEU A 5 8.96 -51.77 -14.16
C LEU A 5 7.77 -50.81 -14.10
N ALA A 6 7.26 -50.54 -12.90
CA ALA A 6 6.36 -49.41 -12.69
C ALA A 6 7.21 -48.13 -12.79
N PRO A 7 6.96 -47.22 -13.74
CA PRO A 7 7.71 -45.98 -13.81
C PRO A 7 7.31 -45.10 -12.61
N LEU A 8 8.32 -44.63 -11.88
CA LEU A 8 8.25 -43.50 -10.96
C LEU A 8 7.71 -42.30 -11.74
N ALA A 9 6.39 -42.10 -11.73
CA ALA A 9 5.79 -40.82 -12.06
C ALA A 9 6.03 -39.90 -10.87
N LEU A 10 7.27 -39.43 -10.71
CA LEU A 10 7.60 -38.40 -9.76
C LEU A 10 6.90 -37.13 -10.24
N SER A 11 5.79 -36.84 -9.56
CA SER A 11 4.94 -35.68 -9.70
C SER A 11 5.76 -34.39 -9.76
N LEU A 12 6.09 -33.94 -10.97
CA LEU A 12 6.32 -32.54 -11.27
C LEU A 12 4.96 -31.82 -11.19
N LEU A 13 4.43 -31.71 -9.97
CA LEU A 13 3.42 -30.69 -9.69
C LEU A 13 4.10 -29.37 -10.02
N PRO A 14 3.64 -28.60 -11.02
CA PRO A 14 4.13 -27.25 -11.19
C PRO A 14 3.90 -26.58 -9.84
N ALA A 15 4.98 -26.19 -9.16
CA ALA A 15 4.89 -25.32 -8.01
C ALA A 15 4.08 -24.13 -8.50
N LEU A 16 2.81 -24.08 -8.13
CA LEU A 16 1.93 -22.96 -8.44
C LEU A 16 2.67 -21.78 -7.87
N ALA A 17 3.27 -20.98 -8.75
CA ALA A 17 3.93 -19.75 -8.39
C ALA A 17 2.86 -18.94 -7.67
N GLN A 18 2.91 -18.97 -6.33
CA GLN A 18 1.94 -18.31 -5.50
C GLN A 18 1.97 -16.85 -5.93
N ALA A 19 0.83 -16.35 -6.41
CA ALA A 19 0.71 -14.95 -6.77
C ALA A 19 1.08 -14.14 -5.52
N GLU A 20 2.28 -13.56 -5.53
CA GLU A 20 2.83 -12.88 -4.37
C GLU A 20 1.94 -11.66 -4.09
N SER A 21 1.22 -11.69 -2.96
CA SER A 21 0.28 -10.64 -2.61
C SER A 21 0.99 -9.28 -2.62
N LEU A 22 0.39 -8.31 -3.30
CA LEU A 22 0.79 -6.90 -3.27
C LEU A 22 0.32 -6.20 -1.99
N GLY A 23 -0.51 -6.86 -1.18
CA GLY A 23 -1.09 -6.30 0.04
C GLY A 23 -0.25 -6.57 1.29
N ILE A 24 -0.53 -5.79 2.34
CA ILE A 24 0.08 -5.93 3.67
C ILE A 24 -0.29 -7.27 4.30
N ARG A 25 0.70 -7.95 4.90
CA ARG A 25 0.51 -9.24 5.60
C ARG A 25 0.12 -9.02 7.05
N PHE A 26 -1.13 -8.62 7.28
CA PHE A 26 -1.61 -8.23 8.61
C PHE A 26 -1.58 -9.34 9.67
N ASN A 27 -1.66 -10.61 9.27
CA ASN A 27 -1.53 -11.75 10.16
C ASN A 27 -0.13 -11.85 10.82
N GLU A 28 0.86 -11.12 10.29
CA GLU A 28 2.23 -11.09 10.79
C GLU A 28 2.54 -9.81 11.60
N ILE A 29 1.53 -8.95 11.83
CA ILE A 29 1.68 -7.67 12.53
C ILE A 29 0.73 -7.63 13.73
N SER A 30 1.26 -7.49 14.94
CA SER A 30 0.42 -7.38 16.13
C SER A 30 -0.30 -6.03 16.20
N PRO A 31 -1.61 -5.98 16.53
CA PRO A 31 -2.28 -4.73 16.86
C PRO A 31 -1.54 -3.99 17.97
N GLY A 32 -1.38 -2.68 17.79
CA GLY A 32 -0.57 -1.83 18.67
C GLY A 32 0.81 -1.48 18.09
N THR A 33 1.32 -2.23 17.10
CA THR A 33 2.61 -1.95 16.45
C THR A 33 2.65 -0.56 15.82
N GLU A 34 3.75 0.16 16.02
CA GLU A 34 3.98 1.54 15.55
C GLU A 34 5.13 1.59 14.56
N PHE A 35 4.95 2.39 13.51
CA PHE A 35 5.89 2.54 12.39
C PHE A 35 6.24 4.01 12.24
N TYR A 36 7.49 4.37 12.52
CA TYR A 36 7.96 5.75 12.49
C TYR A 36 8.64 6.07 11.17
N TYR A 37 8.24 7.17 10.57
CA TYR A 37 8.71 7.62 9.28
C TYR A 37 9.33 9.00 9.38
N GLU A 38 10.50 9.16 8.78
CA GLU A 38 11.16 10.43 8.52
C GLU A 38 10.83 10.92 7.10
N GLY A 39 10.34 12.14 7.00
CA GLY A 39 10.12 12.87 5.77
C GLY A 39 11.43 13.42 5.20
N HIS A 40 11.57 13.41 3.89
CA HIS A 40 12.71 14.04 3.22
C HIS A 40 12.26 14.83 2.00
N GLY A 41 13.05 15.84 1.64
CA GLY A 41 12.76 16.75 0.53
C GLY A 41 11.56 17.66 0.80
N LYS A 42 11.11 18.40 -0.22
CA LYS A 42 10.08 19.44 -0.08
C LYS A 42 8.69 18.90 0.28
N LEU A 43 8.42 17.63 -0.05
CA LEU A 43 7.13 16.96 0.17
C LEU A 43 7.14 16.01 1.37
N GLY A 44 8.28 15.91 2.07
CA GLY A 44 8.44 15.00 3.20
C GLY A 44 7.66 15.45 4.42
N VAL A 45 7.00 14.50 5.08
CA VAL A 45 6.31 14.73 6.36
C VAL A 45 6.68 13.59 7.29
N ASP A 46 7.27 13.93 8.43
CA ASP A 46 7.48 12.98 9.51
C ASP A 46 6.14 12.52 10.06
N LYS A 47 6.01 11.22 10.33
CA LYS A 47 4.77 10.63 10.83
C LYS A 47 5.03 9.35 11.59
N MET A 48 4.08 8.98 12.44
CA MET A 48 3.98 7.64 13.00
C MET A 48 2.66 7.02 12.53
N ASP A 49 2.71 5.81 11.99
CA ASP A 49 1.55 4.99 11.66
C ASP A 49 1.40 3.88 12.72
N ARG A 50 0.25 3.81 13.39
CA ARG A 50 -0.08 2.74 14.36
C ARG A 50 -1.08 1.77 13.77
N TYR A 51 -0.77 0.47 13.78
CA TYR A 51 -1.73 -0.56 13.40
C TYR A 51 -2.71 -0.82 14.54
N VAL A 52 -4.01 -0.61 14.34
CA VAL A 52 -5.01 -0.74 15.42
C VAL A 52 -5.83 -2.04 15.37
N GLY A 53 -5.50 -2.95 14.44
CA GLY A 53 -6.26 -4.19 14.24
C GLY A 53 -7.38 -4.04 13.23
N VAL A 54 -8.39 -4.91 13.35
CA VAL A 54 -9.59 -4.89 12.51
C VAL A 54 -10.69 -4.06 13.17
N ARG A 55 -11.22 -3.07 12.44
CA ARG A 55 -12.36 -2.24 12.83
C ARG A 55 -13.37 -2.21 11.69
N ASN A 56 -14.64 -2.49 11.98
CA ASN A 56 -15.71 -2.50 10.98
C ASN A 56 -15.37 -3.36 9.73
N GLY A 57 -14.77 -4.53 9.95
CA GLY A 57 -14.38 -5.47 8.89
C GLY A 57 -13.17 -5.04 8.05
N LYS A 58 -12.45 -3.98 8.42
CA LYS A 58 -11.25 -3.50 7.71
C LYS A 58 -10.05 -3.41 8.65
N HIS A 59 -8.86 -3.70 8.15
CA HIS A 59 -7.63 -3.43 8.88
C HIS A 59 -7.36 -1.92 8.87
N GLU A 60 -7.02 -1.34 10.01
CA GLU A 60 -6.89 0.11 10.15
C GLU A 60 -5.49 0.52 10.64
N PHE A 61 -4.92 1.52 9.96
CA PHE A 61 -3.74 2.26 10.38
C PHE A 61 -4.11 3.70 10.71
N GLN A 62 -3.64 4.20 11.84
CA GLN A 62 -3.84 5.57 12.30
C GLN A 62 -2.52 6.34 12.22
N SER A 63 -2.52 7.48 11.51
CA SER A 63 -1.33 8.31 11.31
C SER A 63 -1.35 9.55 12.18
N PHE A 64 -0.27 9.74 12.93
CA PHE A 64 -0.07 10.85 13.85
C PHE A 64 1.11 11.70 13.40
N PHE A 65 1.01 13.02 13.58
CA PHE A 65 2.22 13.85 13.56
C PHE A 65 3.07 13.45 14.77
N PRO A 66 4.39 13.31 14.61
CA PRO A 66 5.25 12.98 15.75
C PRO A 66 5.24 14.16 16.73
N ARG A 67 5.26 13.84 18.03
CA ARG A 67 5.49 14.80 19.11
C ARG A 67 6.53 14.20 20.04
N GLN A 68 7.48 15.01 20.53
CA GLN A 68 8.47 14.52 21.48
C GLN A 68 7.77 13.84 22.67
N GLY A 69 8.06 12.55 22.87
CA GLY A 69 7.57 11.77 24.01
C GLY A 69 6.09 11.37 23.99
N SER A 70 5.32 11.62 22.93
CA SER A 70 3.92 11.19 22.86
C SER A 70 3.36 11.07 21.44
N TYR A 71 2.14 10.53 21.34
CA TYR A 71 1.33 10.67 20.13
C TYR A 71 0.97 12.15 19.93
N GLY A 72 1.32 12.69 18.77
CA GLY A 72 0.80 13.98 18.36
C GLY A 72 -0.63 13.88 17.81
N LYS A 73 -1.03 14.83 16.98
CA LYS A 73 -2.40 14.90 16.46
C LYS A 73 -2.64 13.82 15.39
N LEU A 74 -3.69 13.02 15.55
CA LEU A 74 -4.22 12.13 14.49
C LEU A 74 -4.63 12.98 13.28
N PHE A 75 -4.08 12.67 12.11
CA PHE A 75 -4.37 13.44 10.89
C PHE A 75 -4.88 12.57 9.74
N ARG A 76 -4.65 11.25 9.77
CA ARG A 76 -5.07 10.33 8.71
C ARG A 76 -5.43 8.97 9.28
N ILE A 77 -6.45 8.35 8.70
CA ILE A 77 -6.80 6.94 8.92
C ILE A 77 -6.74 6.24 7.56
N SER A 78 -5.99 5.14 7.46
CA SER A 78 -5.89 4.31 6.26
C SER A 78 -6.53 2.96 6.53
N ARG A 79 -7.43 2.50 5.65
CA ARG A 79 -8.19 1.26 5.81
C ARG A 79 -7.93 0.31 4.67
N TYR A 80 -7.75 -0.96 5.02
CA TYR A 80 -7.35 -2.02 4.12
C TYR A 80 -8.33 -3.19 4.21
N ASP A 81 -8.53 -3.89 3.10
CA ASP A 81 -9.30 -5.13 3.11
C ASP A 81 -8.50 -6.32 3.66
N SER A 82 -9.13 -7.49 3.74
CA SER A 82 -8.52 -8.73 4.24
C SER A 82 -7.35 -9.24 3.38
N GLN A 83 -7.22 -8.74 2.15
CA GLN A 83 -6.11 -9.08 1.24
C GLN A 83 -4.93 -8.12 1.39
N GLY A 84 -4.98 -7.19 2.34
CA GLY A 84 -3.90 -6.23 2.54
C GLY A 84 -3.96 -5.01 1.61
N ARG A 85 -5.06 -4.83 0.86
CA ARG A 85 -5.19 -3.78 -0.16
C ARG A 85 -5.81 -2.53 0.43
N LEU A 86 -5.22 -1.37 0.14
CA LEU A 86 -5.76 -0.08 0.57
C LEU A 86 -7.10 0.19 -0.12
N VAL A 87 -8.16 0.38 0.66
CA VAL A 87 -9.53 0.63 0.15
C VAL A 87 -10.07 1.99 0.54
N GLU A 88 -9.58 2.60 1.63
CA GLU A 88 -10.01 3.92 2.09
C GLU A 88 -8.88 4.70 2.74
N ILE A 89 -8.85 6.03 2.51
CA ILE A 89 -8.09 6.99 3.31
C ILE A 89 -9.04 8.08 3.76
N GLU A 90 -9.03 8.37 5.05
CA GLU A 90 -9.70 9.51 5.65
C GLU A 90 -8.67 10.51 6.16
N LYS A 91 -8.71 11.75 5.67
CA LYS A 91 -7.85 12.85 6.13
C LYS A 91 -8.65 13.71 7.11
N ILE A 92 -8.37 13.58 8.40
CA ILE A 92 -9.18 14.13 9.50
C ILE A 92 -9.23 15.67 9.45
N GLY A 93 -8.08 16.35 9.32
CA GLY A 93 -8.03 17.82 9.37
C GLY A 93 -8.84 18.51 8.26
N VAL A 94 -8.85 17.94 7.07
CA VAL A 94 -9.58 18.47 5.90
C VAL A 94 -10.94 17.79 5.69
N GLY A 95 -11.28 16.79 6.50
CA GLY A 95 -12.50 16.00 6.40
C GLY A 95 -12.65 15.25 5.08
N THR A 96 -11.58 14.91 4.37
CA THR A 96 -11.66 14.28 3.04
C THR A 96 -11.64 12.76 3.16
N LEU A 97 -12.61 12.09 2.54
CA LEU A 97 -12.62 10.63 2.40
C LEU A 97 -12.25 10.26 0.96
N THR A 98 -11.29 9.37 0.81
CA THR A 98 -10.86 8.82 -0.47
C THR A 98 -11.13 7.33 -0.47
N ARG A 99 -11.88 6.84 -1.46
CA ARG A 99 -12.12 5.42 -1.69
C ARG A 99 -11.32 4.93 -2.88
N PHE A 100 -10.81 3.73 -2.79
CA PHE A 100 -10.08 3.05 -3.86
C PHE A 100 -10.91 1.87 -4.32
N VAL A 101 -11.22 1.83 -5.61
CA VAL A 101 -11.87 0.66 -6.22
C VAL A 101 -10.78 -0.41 -6.43
N PRO A 102 -11.02 -1.66 -6.02
CA PRO A 102 -10.04 -2.73 -6.16
C PRO A 102 -9.56 -2.94 -7.59
N PHE A 103 -8.32 -3.39 -7.66
CA PHE A 103 -7.45 -3.55 -8.81
C PHE A 103 -8.06 -4.39 -9.94
N HIS A 104 -8.01 -3.89 -11.18
CA HIS A 104 -7.91 -4.77 -12.34
C HIS A 104 -6.43 -4.88 -12.72
N CYS A 105 -5.82 -6.02 -12.40
CA CYS A 105 -4.45 -6.32 -12.78
C CYS A 105 -4.45 -7.27 -13.99
N ASP A 106 -3.74 -6.89 -15.04
CA ASP A 106 -3.41 -7.83 -16.12
C ASP A 106 -2.25 -8.74 -15.65
N ARG A 107 -2.39 -10.05 -15.84
CA ARG A 107 -1.44 -11.08 -15.40
C ARG A 107 -0.26 -11.26 -16.36
N SER A 108 -0.17 -10.46 -17.42
CA SER A 108 1.00 -10.45 -18.31
C SER A 108 2.28 -10.07 -17.55
N GLY A 109 3.46 -10.48 -18.06
CA GLY A 109 4.77 -10.45 -17.38
C GLY A 109 5.28 -9.09 -16.87
N GLN A 110 4.49 -8.02 -16.95
CA GLN A 110 4.77 -6.70 -16.39
C GLN A 110 3.85 -6.32 -15.20
N CYS A 111 2.92 -7.19 -14.79
CA CYS A 111 1.96 -7.01 -13.69
C CYS A 111 1.42 -5.59 -13.57
N LYS A 112 0.62 -5.15 -14.54
CA LYS A 112 0.05 -3.80 -14.57
C LYS A 112 -1.28 -3.78 -13.85
N CYS A 113 -1.44 -2.92 -12.85
CA CYS A 113 -2.72 -2.73 -12.17
C CYS A 113 -3.28 -1.33 -12.38
N THR A 114 -4.54 -1.23 -12.81
CA THR A 114 -5.23 0.06 -12.93
C THR A 114 -6.12 0.28 -11.72
N HIS A 115 -6.05 1.48 -11.16
CA HIS A 115 -6.82 1.87 -10.00
C HIS A 115 -7.78 3.00 -10.31
N GLU A 116 -8.87 3.06 -9.54
CA GLU A 116 -9.77 4.19 -9.52
C GLU A 116 -9.85 4.76 -8.11
N ARG A 117 -9.68 6.07 -8.02
CA ARG A 117 -9.78 6.84 -6.78
C ARG A 117 -11.04 7.72 -6.82
N ILE A 118 -11.90 7.61 -5.81
CA ILE A 118 -13.08 8.47 -5.62
C ILE A 118 -12.82 9.35 -4.41
N VAL A 119 -12.78 10.67 -4.61
CA VAL A 119 -12.59 11.65 -3.52
C VAL A 119 -13.95 12.23 -3.14
N ILE A 120 -14.28 12.18 -1.85
CA ILE A 120 -15.51 12.71 -1.25
C ILE A 120 -15.08 13.82 -0.29
N ASN A 121 -15.51 15.06 -0.56
CA ASN A 121 -15.27 16.21 0.32
C ASN A 121 -16.61 16.68 0.95
N PRO A 122 -16.96 16.19 2.15
CA PRO A 122 -18.20 16.54 2.83
C PRO A 122 -18.26 18.03 3.22
N LYS A 123 -17.13 18.71 3.46
CA LYS A 123 -17.11 20.14 3.84
C LYS A 123 -17.56 21.08 2.72
N ARG A 124 -17.63 20.63 1.47
CA ARG A 124 -17.99 21.47 0.31
C ARG A 124 -19.30 21.08 -0.37
N GLY A 125 -20.12 20.20 0.22
CA GLY A 125 -21.43 19.79 -0.33
C GLY A 125 -21.40 19.20 -1.76
N THR A 126 -20.21 19.00 -2.33
CA THR A 126 -20.01 18.65 -3.73
C THR A 126 -19.46 17.25 -3.82
N ARG A 127 -20.31 16.34 -4.31
CA ARG A 127 -19.96 14.96 -4.66
C ARG A 127 -19.13 14.96 -5.95
N LYS A 128 -17.99 15.65 -5.98
CA LYS A 128 -17.06 15.61 -7.12
C LYS A 128 -16.25 14.32 -7.06
N SER A 129 -16.76 13.26 -7.68
CA SER A 129 -15.96 12.09 -8.01
C SER A 129 -15.00 12.46 -9.15
N THR A 130 -13.69 12.43 -8.90
CA THR A 130 -12.68 12.54 -9.96
C THR A 130 -11.98 11.21 -10.10
N ARG A 131 -12.39 10.43 -11.11
CA ARG A 131 -11.74 9.17 -11.47
C ARG A 131 -10.33 9.46 -11.98
N LYS A 132 -9.32 8.92 -11.30
CA LYS A 132 -7.93 8.95 -11.77
C LYS A 132 -7.43 7.54 -11.97
N HIS A 133 -6.88 7.27 -13.15
CA HIS A 133 -6.20 6.03 -13.48
C HIS A 133 -4.71 6.15 -13.20
N PHE A 134 -4.16 5.19 -12.49
CA PHE A 134 -2.72 5.01 -12.31
C PHE A 134 -2.35 3.55 -12.51
N GLU A 135 -1.15 3.33 -13.03
CA GLU A 135 -0.54 2.02 -13.24
C GLU A 135 0.46 1.76 -12.11
N ILE A 136 0.41 0.57 -11.49
CA ILE A 136 1.47 0.08 -10.62
C ILE A 136 2.31 -0.94 -11.38
N ARG A 137 3.64 -0.75 -11.41
CA ARG A 137 4.61 -1.73 -11.92
C ARG A 137 5.46 -2.26 -10.77
N LYS A 138 5.54 -3.58 -10.60
CA LYS A 138 6.35 -4.24 -9.56
C LYS A 138 7.66 -4.77 -10.14
N SER A 139 8.76 -4.58 -9.42
CA SER A 139 10.06 -5.22 -9.67
C SER A 139 10.69 -5.59 -8.33
N GLY A 140 10.66 -6.88 -7.98
CA GLY A 140 11.04 -7.36 -6.65
C GLY A 140 10.22 -6.65 -5.55
N ARG A 141 10.92 -6.06 -4.58
CA ARG A 141 10.33 -5.27 -3.48
C ARG A 141 9.95 -3.84 -3.84
N LYS A 142 10.17 -3.41 -5.08
CA LYS A 142 9.92 -2.03 -5.54
C LYS A 142 8.60 -1.97 -6.32
N LEU A 143 7.77 -0.98 -6.00
CA LEU A 143 6.56 -0.62 -6.72
C LEU A 143 6.73 0.78 -7.31
N ASN A 144 6.47 0.95 -8.60
CA ASN A 144 6.42 2.25 -9.24
C ASN A 144 4.96 2.60 -9.54
N ILE A 145 4.51 3.74 -9.04
CA ILE A 145 3.18 4.30 -9.33
C ILE A 145 3.32 5.30 -10.47
N ILE A 146 2.60 5.07 -11.55
CA ILE A 146 2.66 5.85 -12.79
C ILE A 146 1.30 6.51 -13.00
N SER A 147 1.26 7.83 -13.04
CA SER A 147 0.05 8.57 -13.40
C SER A 147 -0.28 8.28 -14.85
N ASN A 148 -1.50 7.83 -15.16
CA ASN A 148 -2.01 7.67 -16.52
C ASN A 148 -1.08 6.85 -17.44
N ALA A 149 -1.45 5.60 -17.75
CA ALA A 149 -0.66 4.68 -18.58
C ALA A 149 -0.15 5.30 -19.90
N ASN A 150 -0.88 6.29 -20.46
CA ASN A 150 -0.50 6.97 -21.69
C ASN A 150 0.65 7.98 -21.52
N THR A 151 0.87 8.54 -20.33
CA THR A 151 1.91 9.56 -20.09
C THR A 151 3.21 8.98 -19.57
N ASN A 152 3.20 7.73 -19.08
CA ASN A 152 4.33 7.07 -18.41
C ASN A 152 5.02 7.92 -17.32
N ARG A 153 4.32 8.93 -16.77
CA ARG A 153 4.87 9.83 -15.78
C ARG A 153 4.87 9.14 -14.42
N LEU A 154 6.05 8.95 -13.86
CA LEU A 154 6.23 8.42 -12.51
C LEU A 154 5.66 9.41 -11.48
N GLU A 155 4.72 8.98 -10.65
CA GLU A 155 4.24 9.74 -9.48
C GLU A 155 5.05 9.41 -8.24
N SER A 156 5.32 8.13 -8.01
CA SER A 156 6.09 7.71 -6.85
C SER A 156 6.75 6.36 -7.04
N SER A 157 7.78 6.13 -6.25
CA SER A 157 8.45 4.85 -6.13
C SER A 157 8.42 4.41 -4.66
N ILE A 158 7.83 3.26 -4.42
CA ILE A 158 7.63 2.66 -3.11
C ILE A 158 8.54 1.45 -3.00
N THR A 159 9.25 1.33 -1.89
CA THR A 159 9.98 0.12 -1.51
C THR A 159 9.24 -0.54 -0.37
N LEU A 160 8.94 -1.82 -0.53
CA LEU A 160 8.34 -2.67 0.48
C LEU A 160 9.43 -3.37 1.28
N GLY A 161 9.28 -3.39 2.60
CA GLY A 161 10.07 -4.22 3.50
C GLY A 161 9.34 -5.50 3.84
N ASP A 162 9.61 -6.00 5.03
CA ASP A 162 8.94 -7.18 5.55
C ASP A 162 7.44 -6.90 5.78
N HIS A 163 6.63 -7.96 5.74
CA HIS A 163 5.17 -7.91 5.82
C HIS A 163 4.50 -7.05 4.73
N ASN A 164 5.23 -6.73 3.65
CA ASN A 164 4.82 -5.79 2.60
C ASN A 164 4.51 -4.37 3.13
N ILE A 165 5.13 -3.95 4.22
CA ILE A 165 5.02 -2.57 4.73
C ILE A 165 5.91 -1.64 3.89
N VAL A 166 5.44 -0.42 3.64
CA VAL A 166 6.24 0.61 2.97
C VAL A 166 7.40 1.02 3.87
N VAL A 167 8.63 0.81 3.42
CA VAL A 167 9.86 1.24 4.11
C VAL A 167 10.48 2.49 3.49
N LYS A 168 10.15 2.78 2.24
CA LYS A 168 10.54 4.02 1.57
C LYS A 168 9.50 4.39 0.54
N ASN A 169 9.12 5.65 0.50
CA ASN A 169 8.34 6.26 -0.56
C ASN A 169 9.12 7.47 -1.08
N THR A 170 9.28 7.56 -2.39
CA THR A 170 9.86 8.71 -3.07
C THR A 170 8.85 9.23 -4.08
N GLU A 171 8.35 10.44 -3.86
CA GLU A 171 7.37 11.13 -4.68
C GLU A 171 8.07 12.02 -5.72
N ALA A 172 7.53 12.03 -6.93
CA ALA A 172 7.99 12.81 -8.08
C ALA A 172 6.82 13.66 -8.61
N THR A 173 6.62 14.85 -8.01
CA THR A 173 5.55 15.77 -8.43
C THR A 173 6.15 16.99 -9.13
N GLY A 174 6.28 16.89 -10.46
CA GLY A 174 6.84 18.00 -11.25
C GLY A 174 8.34 18.14 -10.99
N ASN A 175 8.80 19.33 -10.61
CA ASN A 175 10.19 19.58 -10.24
C ASN A 175 10.48 19.31 -8.75
N GLU A 176 9.46 19.00 -7.95
CA GLU A 176 9.60 18.74 -6.53
C GLU A 176 9.81 17.25 -6.27
N LYS A 177 10.79 16.95 -5.41
CA LYS A 177 11.08 15.61 -4.93
C LYS A 177 10.97 15.59 -3.42
N GLY A 178 10.37 14.53 -2.90
CA GLY A 178 10.31 14.27 -1.47
C GLY A 178 9.73 12.90 -1.19
N GLY A 179 9.37 12.65 0.06
CA GLY A 179 8.72 11.40 0.45
C GLY A 179 9.03 11.05 1.89
N SER A 180 9.00 9.75 2.19
CA SER A 180 9.22 9.27 3.56
C SER A 180 10.05 7.98 3.58
N LYS A 181 10.73 7.75 4.69
CA LYS A 181 11.49 6.52 4.95
C LYS A 181 11.12 6.01 6.34
N LEU A 182 10.84 4.71 6.45
CA LEU A 182 10.67 4.06 7.74
C LEU A 182 12.04 4.03 8.45
N VAL A 183 12.06 4.54 9.68
CA VAL A 183 13.28 4.61 10.50
C VAL A 183 13.20 3.70 11.71
N GLU A 184 12.00 3.40 12.21
CA GLU A 184 11.84 2.62 13.43
C GLU A 184 10.49 1.89 13.47
N ILE A 185 10.47 0.74 14.13
CA ILE A 185 9.26 -0.04 14.42
C ILE A 185 9.23 -0.36 15.91
N HIS A 186 8.15 -0.01 16.60
CA HIS A 186 7.91 -0.40 17.99
C HIS A 186 6.81 -1.45 18.06
N LYS A 187 7.11 -2.57 18.70
CA LYS A 187 6.12 -3.62 18.99
C LYS A 187 5.37 -3.27 20.29
N PRO A 188 4.10 -3.69 20.44
CA PRO A 188 3.31 -3.47 21.65
C PRO A 188 3.90 -4.18 22.87
#